data_AF-A0AAU9QUY2-F1
#
_entry.id   AF-A0AAU9QUY2-F1
#
_cell.length_a   1.000
_cell.length_b   1.000
_cell.length_c   1.000
_cell.angle_alpha   90.00
_cell.angle_beta   90.00
_cell.angle_gamma   90.00
#
_symmetry.space_group_name_H-M   'P 1'
#
loop_
_entity.id
_entity.type
_entity.pdbx_description
1 polymer ?
#
loop_
_entity_poly.entity_id
_entity_poly.type
_entity_poly.pdbx_seq_one_letter_code
_entity_poly.pdbx_strand_id
1 'polypeptide(L)' 'MSNKKTAYGLELVERPKVKANKRLDLSGEHGKQIIKSETKLALKTHSRTFKRLADM' A
#
# COMPACT_ATOMS: atom_id res chain seq x y z
N MET A 1 18.56 -27.09 -12.00
CA MET A 1 17.64 -27.09 -10.84
C MET A 1 16.73 -28.30 -10.98
N SER A 2 16.84 -29.29 -10.07
CA SER A 2 16.07 -30.53 -10.14
C SER A 2 14.59 -30.30 -9.80
N ASN A 3 13.68 -30.76 -10.67
CA ASN A 3 12.24 -30.59 -10.62
C ASN A 3 11.59 -31.48 -9.53
N LYS A 4 11.82 -31.17 -8.25
CA LYS A 4 11.33 -31.92 -7.07
C LYS A 4 9.81 -32.18 -7.03
N LYS A 5 8.99 -31.50 -7.83
CA LYS A 5 7.53 -31.64 -7.81
C LYS A 5 6.99 -32.79 -8.67
N THR A 6 7.77 -33.28 -9.63
CA THR A 6 7.40 -34.43 -10.48
C THR A 6 7.39 -35.76 -9.71
N ALA A 7 8.13 -35.84 -8.60
CA ALA A 7 8.20 -37.02 -7.74
C ALA A 7 6.85 -37.40 -7.08
N TYR A 8 5.88 -36.47 -7.05
CA TYR A 8 4.55 -36.69 -6.48
C TYR A 8 3.47 -36.97 -7.53
N GLY A 9 3.83 -37.24 -8.79
CA GLY A 9 2.87 -37.48 -9.88
C GLY A 9 2.08 -36.23 -10.30
N LEU A 10 2.58 -35.04 -9.96
CA LEU A 10 1.92 -33.77 -10.25
C LEU A 10 2.51 -33.14 -11.53
N GLU A 11 1.63 -32.87 -12.49
CA GLU A 11 1.96 -32.10 -13.69
C GLU A 11 2.11 -30.61 -13.36
N LEU A 12 3.24 -30.03 -13.75
CA LEU A 12 3.52 -28.60 -13.58
C LEU A 12 2.83 -27.82 -14.70
N VAL A 13 1.61 -27.34 -14.42
CA VAL A 13 0.89 -26.43 -15.32
C VAL A 13 1.44 -25.02 -15.18
N GLU A 14 1.68 -24.34 -16.31
CA GLU A 14 2.03 -22.92 -16.31
C GLU A 14 0.88 -22.09 -15.76
N ARG A 15 1.12 -21.42 -14.62
CA ARG A 15 0.14 -20.53 -14.01
C ARG A 15 0.25 -19.13 -14.61
N PRO A 16 -0.89 -18.47 -14.93
CA PRO A 16 -0.86 -17.09 -15.37
C PRO A 16 -0.23 -16.21 -14.27
N LYS A 17 0.72 -15.36 -14.67
CA LYS A 17 1.35 -14.41 -13.74
C LYS A 17 0.36 -13.29 -13.42
N VAL A 18 -0.28 -13.38 -12.26
CA VAL A 18 -1.13 -12.30 -11.74
C VAL A 18 -0.24 -11.12 -11.37
N LYS A 19 -0.32 -10.04 -12.14
CA LYS A 19 0.36 -8.78 -11.82
C LYS A 19 -0.42 -8.08 -10.71
N ALA A 20 0.27 -7.73 -9.63
CA ALA A 20 -0.34 -6.92 -8.57
C ALA A 20 -0.60 -5.51 -9.12
N ASN A 21 -1.88 -5.14 -9.26
CA ASN A 21 -2.26 -3.77 -9.57
C ASN A 21 -2.08 -2.91 -8.30
N LYS A 22 -0.99 -2.15 -8.23
CA LYS A 22 -0.73 -1.20 -7.13
C LYS A 22 -1.57 0.07 -7.33
N ARG A 23 -2.89 -0.04 -7.23
CA ARG A 23 -3.79 1.11 -7.25
C ARG A 23 -4.22 1.42 -5.83
N LEU A 24 -3.75 2.53 -5.28
CA LEU A 24 -4.21 3.03 -3.98
C LEU A 24 -5.50 3.81 -4.20
N ASP A 25 -6.62 3.29 -3.69
CA ASP A 25 -7.90 4.01 -3.67
C ASP A 25 -8.13 4.60 -2.27
N LEU A 26 -8.22 5.93 -2.21
CA LEU A 26 -8.40 6.68 -0.97
C LEU A 26 -9.89 6.97 -0.64
N SER A 27 -10.81 6.56 -1.50
CA SER A 27 -12.24 6.87 -1.38
C SER A 27 -12.93 6.06 -0.26
N GLY A 28 -12.43 4.85 -0.02
CA GLY A 28 -12.97 3.92 0.98
C GLY A 28 -12.62 4.31 2.43
N GLU A 29 -13.18 3.58 3.39
CA GLU A 29 -12.98 3.83 4.82
C GLU A 29 -11.51 3.74 5.24
N HIS A 30 -10.78 2.75 4.72
CA HIS A 30 -9.33 2.63 4.92
C HIS A 30 -8.56 3.82 4.32
N GLY A 31 -8.97 4.30 3.15
CA GLY A 31 -8.41 5.49 2.54
C GLY A 31 -8.57 6.74 3.40
N LYS A 32 -9.77 6.93 3.96
CA LYS A 32 -10.06 8.00 4.92
C LYS A 32 -9.20 7.88 6.17
N GLN A 33 -8.95 6.67 6.67
CA GLN A 33 -8.08 6.45 7.82
C GLN A 33 -6.63 6.84 7.53
N ILE A 34 -6.10 6.48 6.35
CA ILE A 34 -4.76 6.88 5.90
C ILE A 34 -4.64 8.40 5.84
N ILE A 35 -5.61 9.08 5.23
CA ILE A 35 -5.62 10.54 5.16
C ILE A 35 -5.60 11.14 6.57
N LYS A 36 -6.43 10.63 7.50
CA LYS A 36 -6.46 11.11 8.89
C LYS A 36 -5.14 10.89 9.63
N SER A 37 -4.48 9.74 9.46
CA SER A 37 -3.21 9.47 10.13
C SER A 37 -2.10 10.38 9.60
N GLU A 38 -1.99 10.51 8.28
CA GLU A 38 -0.95 11.31 7.64
C GLU A 38 -1.13 12.81 7.92
N THR A 39 -2.36 13.32 7.83
CA THR A 39 -2.65 14.73 8.16
C THR A 39 -2.34 15.04 9.61
N LYS A 40 -2.71 14.14 10.54
CA LYS A 40 -2.39 14.30 11.96
C LYS A 40 -0.89 14.30 12.22
N LEU A 41 -0.13 13.46 11.51
CA LEU A 41 1.33 13.44 11.61
C LEU A 41 1.93 14.75 11.09
N ALA A 42 1.54 15.19 9.90
CA ALA A 42 2.02 16.43 9.29
C ALA A 42 1.80 17.65 10.19
N LEU A 43 0.60 17.79 10.77
CA LEU A 43 0.26 18.88 11.69
C LEU A 43 1.14 18.89 12.94
N LYS A 44 1.47 17.71 13.49
CA LYS A 44 2.38 17.59 14.64
C LYS A 44 3.81 17.97 14.27
N THR A 45 4.31 17.44 13.15
CA THR A 45 5.69 17.66 12.71
C THR A 45 5.95 19.13 12.36
N HIS A 46 4.96 19.82 11.78
CA HIS A 46 5.14 21.17 11.24
C HIS A 46 4.22 22.22 11.89
N SER A 47 4.02 22.12 13.20
CA SER A 47 3.10 23.01 13.95
C SER A 47 3.42 24.50 13.77
N ARG A 48 4.69 24.91 13.77
CA ARG A 48 5.12 26.31 13.57
C ARG A 48 4.83 26.81 12.15
N THR A 49 5.01 25.96 11.14
CA THR A 49 4.74 26.30 9.75
C THR A 49 3.25 26.51 9.52
N PHE A 50 2.42 25.62 10.04
CA PHE A 50 0.97 25.78 9.97
C PHE A 50 0.46 26.99 10.75
N LYS A 51 1.05 27.29 11.92
CA LYS A 51 0.73 28.51 12.66
C LYS A 51 1.05 29.76 11.83
N ARG A 52 2.25 29.83 11.24
CA ARG A 52 2.65 30.94 10.38
C ARG A 52 1.75 31.09 9.15
N LEU A 53 1.34 29.99 8.54
CA LEU A 53 0.42 30.01 7.39
C LEU A 53 -0.99 30.47 7.78
N ALA A 54 -1.44 30.17 9.01
CA ALA A 54 -2.73 30.64 9.51
C ALA A 54 -2.73 32.14 9.84
N ASP A 55 -1.56 32.69 10.16
CA ASP A 55 -1.36 34.10 10.49
C ASP A 55 -1.06 34.97 9.23
N MET A 56 -0.94 34.37 8.03
CA MET A 56 -0.75 35.06 6.75
C MET A 56 -2.08 35.37 6.06
#